data_AF-A0ABD2IZA0-F1
#
_entry.id   AF-A0ABD2IZA0-F1
#
_cell.length_a   1.000
_cell.length_b   1.000
_cell.length_c   1.000
_cell.angle_alpha   90.00
_cell.angle_beta   90.00
_cell.angle_gamma   90.00
#
_symmetry.space_group_name_H-M   'P 1'
#
loop_
_entity.id
_entity.type
_entity.pdbx_description
1 polymer ?
#
loop_
_entity_poly.entity_id
_entity_poly.type
_entity_poly.pdbx_seq_one_letter_code
_entity_poly.pdbx_strand_id
1 'polypeptide(L)'
;MSSQVEAVNKRPPSLENLLKIDPWLKPYEKEICRRFAEFRHKLNYIEEKCGGLREFTQSYKVYGMHILEDNSVQCLEWAPGAEGMALVGDFNGWDTAAHPFESVGFGKWRLTIPALADGTCPIPHGSVLKVAVKKDGKFHHKLSPWANYVTCAKDSIVFHQEFYNPSEKYALKTAQKRPRRPKSLRIYETHVGISSQEPKVNNYRDFADTVLPRIKAQGYNAIQLMAIMEHAYYASFGYQVTSFFAASSRFGPPDDLKYLVDRAHQLGITVLLDVVHSHASKNVADGLN
;
A
#
# COMPACT_ATOMS: atom_id res chain seq x y z
N MET A 1 32.57 -19.92 26.03
CA MET A 1 32.27 -20.68 24.79
C MET A 1 32.12 -19.68 23.67
N SER A 2 33.10 -19.64 22.78
CA SER A 2 33.24 -18.70 21.67
C SER A 2 32.19 -19.01 20.60
N SER A 3 31.20 -18.13 20.42
CA SER A 3 30.38 -18.17 19.21
C SER A 3 31.18 -17.52 18.10
N GLN A 4 31.76 -18.37 17.24
CA GLN A 4 32.26 -17.93 15.95
C GLN A 4 31.09 -17.29 15.20
N VAL A 5 31.06 -15.95 15.14
CA VAL A 5 30.28 -15.24 14.14
C VAL A 5 30.88 -15.65 12.81
N GLU A 6 30.23 -16.58 12.11
CA GLU A 6 30.61 -16.96 10.75
C GLU A 6 30.86 -15.66 9.95
N ALA A 7 32.05 -15.55 9.37
CA ALA A 7 32.40 -14.39 8.59
C ALA A 7 31.39 -14.26 7.45
N VAL A 8 30.42 -13.35 7.59
CA VAL A 8 29.40 -13.08 6.58
C VAL A 8 30.11 -12.95 5.25
N ASN A 9 29.82 -13.85 4.30
CA ASN A 9 30.45 -13.82 2.99
C ASN A 9 30.15 -12.46 2.34
N LYS A 10 31.15 -11.57 2.33
CA LYS A 10 31.01 -10.17 1.91
C LYS A 10 31.03 -10.02 0.40
N ARG A 11 31.25 -11.10 -0.36
CA ARG A 11 31.35 -11.06 -1.82
C ARG A 11 30.04 -11.52 -2.45
N PRO A 12 29.43 -10.73 -3.36
CA PRO A 12 28.24 -11.14 -4.07
C PRO A 12 28.47 -12.46 -4.83
N PRO A 13 27.47 -13.35 -4.87
CA PRO A 13 27.55 -14.55 -5.69
C PRO A 13 27.68 -14.15 -7.16
N SER A 14 28.50 -14.89 -7.91
CA SER A 14 28.72 -14.65 -9.35
C SER A 14 29.24 -13.26 -9.72
N LEU A 15 29.91 -12.54 -8.80
CA LEU A 15 30.54 -11.25 -9.11
C LEU A 15 31.49 -11.34 -10.31
N GLU A 16 32.26 -12.43 -10.43
CA GLU A 16 33.14 -12.66 -11.59
C GLU A 16 32.38 -12.65 -12.92
N ASN A 17 31.15 -13.16 -12.95
CA ASN A 17 30.35 -13.15 -14.18
C ASN A 17 29.93 -11.72 -14.53
N LEU A 18 29.54 -10.92 -13.55
CA LEU A 18 29.22 -9.50 -13.75
C LEU A 18 30.45 -8.73 -14.29
N LEU A 19 31.62 -8.96 -13.69
CA LEU A 19 32.87 -8.30 -14.12
C LEU A 19 33.36 -8.78 -15.50
N LYS A 20 33.00 -9.99 -15.93
CA LYS A 20 33.25 -10.48 -17.30
C LYS A 20 32.30 -9.84 -18.31
N ILE A 21 31.03 -9.67 -17.94
CA ILE A 21 30.01 -9.02 -18.79
C ILE A 21 30.33 -7.53 -18.94
N ASP A 22 30.74 -6.88 -17.86
CA ASP A 22 31.14 -5.47 -17.84
C ASP A 22 32.46 -5.25 -17.07
N PRO A 23 33.61 -5.32 -17.78
CA PRO A 23 34.93 -5.12 -17.17
C PRO A 23 35.15 -3.73 -16.57
N TRP A 24 34.37 -2.71 -16.95
CA TRP A 24 34.49 -1.35 -16.41
C TRP A 24 34.12 -1.27 -14.93
N LEU A 25 33.43 -2.29 -14.41
CA LEU A 25 33.10 -2.40 -13.00
C LEU A 25 34.27 -2.89 -12.13
N LYS A 26 35.35 -3.43 -12.72
CA LYS A 26 36.48 -4.03 -11.99
C LYS A 26 37.14 -3.06 -11.00
N PRO A 27 37.40 -1.77 -11.31
CA PRO A 27 37.94 -0.81 -10.35
C PRO A 27 37.04 -0.60 -9.12
N TYR A 28 35.73 -0.86 -9.24
CA TYR A 28 34.72 -0.67 -8.20
C TYR A 28 34.37 -1.96 -7.44
N GLU A 29 35.09 -3.06 -7.68
CA GLU A 29 34.81 -4.37 -7.06
C GLU A 29 34.69 -4.29 -5.53
N LYS A 30 35.59 -3.53 -4.88
CA LYS A 30 35.57 -3.33 -3.42
C LYS A 30 34.28 -2.68 -2.95
N GLU A 31 33.79 -1.67 -3.67
CA GLU A 31 32.54 -0.97 -3.35
C GLU A 31 31.32 -1.86 -3.58
N ILE A 32 31.32 -2.67 -4.65
CA ILE A 32 30.26 -3.65 -4.91
C ILE A 32 30.19 -4.68 -3.77
N CYS A 33 31.33 -5.18 -3.30
CA CYS A 33 31.39 -6.09 -2.16
C CYS A 33 30.90 -5.42 -0.87
N ARG A 34 31.31 -4.17 -0.62
CA ARG A 34 30.83 -3.41 0.56
C ARG A 34 29.30 -3.27 0.55
N ARG A 35 28.70 -2.88 -0.58
CA ARG A 35 27.23 -2.76 -0.72
C ARG A 35 26.53 -4.09 -0.50
N PHE A 36 27.08 -5.19 -1.02
CA PHE A 36 26.51 -6.51 -0.80
C PHE A 36 26.60 -6.95 0.67
N ALA A 37 27.70 -6.65 1.35
CA ALA A 37 27.84 -6.91 2.78
C ALA A 37 26.81 -6.14 3.61
N GLU A 38 26.55 -4.86 3.30
CA GLU A 38 25.49 -4.07 3.94
C GLU A 38 24.10 -4.66 3.69
N PHE A 39 23.82 -5.04 2.45
CA PHE A 39 22.58 -5.75 2.10
C PHE A 39 22.41 -7.04 2.92
N ARG A 40 23.46 -7.88 3.00
CA ARG A 40 23.44 -9.13 3.77
C ARG A 40 23.26 -8.87 5.26
N HIS A 41 23.91 -7.86 5.81
CA HIS A 41 23.76 -7.49 7.22
C HIS A 41 22.30 -7.11 7.53
N LYS A 42 21.67 -6.27 6.70
CA LYS A 42 20.26 -5.90 6.88
C LYS A 42 19.29 -7.07 6.65
N LEU A 43 19.55 -7.90 5.64
CA LEU A 43 18.73 -9.08 5.39
C LEU A 43 18.82 -10.06 6.55
N ASN A 44 20.03 -10.38 7.04
CA ASN A 44 20.20 -11.26 8.20
C ASN A 44 19.50 -10.71 9.45
N TYR A 45 19.56 -9.38 9.67
CA TYR A 45 18.80 -8.76 10.77
C TYR A 45 17.29 -9.02 10.63
N ILE A 46 16.72 -8.87 9.42
CA ILE A 46 15.30 -9.17 9.16
C ILE A 46 15.00 -10.65 9.38
N GLU A 47 15.87 -11.55 8.90
CA GLU A 47 15.72 -13.00 9.09
C GLU A 47 15.73 -13.39 10.58
N GLU A 48 16.67 -12.87 11.35
CA GLU A 48 16.87 -13.25 12.75
C GLU A 48 15.94 -12.52 13.73
N LYS A 49 15.59 -11.26 13.45
CA LYS A 49 14.89 -10.38 14.41
C LYS A 49 13.47 -10.03 14.00
N CYS A 50 13.09 -10.26 12.74
CA CYS A 50 11.76 -9.91 12.23
C CYS A 50 10.98 -11.12 11.70
N GLY A 51 11.43 -12.35 11.98
CA GLY A 51 10.75 -13.58 11.58
C GLY A 51 10.89 -13.92 10.09
N GLY A 52 11.88 -13.34 9.40
CA GLY A 52 12.08 -13.55 7.97
C GLY A 52 11.48 -12.47 7.09
N LEU A 53 12.02 -12.33 5.88
CA LEU A 53 11.55 -11.34 4.90
C LEU A 53 10.06 -11.48 4.59
N ARG A 54 9.53 -12.72 4.56
CA ARG A 54 8.13 -13.01 4.28
C ARG A 54 7.20 -12.46 5.37
N GLU A 55 7.58 -12.58 6.64
CA GLU A 55 6.79 -12.08 7.75
C GLU A 55 6.88 -10.55 7.82
N PHE A 56 8.10 -10.01 7.72
CA PHE A 56 8.35 -8.57 7.74
C PHE A 56 7.54 -7.80 6.70
N THR A 57 7.44 -8.33 5.47
CA THR A 57 6.70 -7.72 4.36
C THR A 57 5.18 -7.89 4.44
N GLN A 58 4.65 -8.55 5.47
CA GLN A 58 3.21 -8.72 5.71
C GLN A 58 2.67 -7.81 6.81
N SER A 59 3.43 -6.80 7.22
CA SER A 59 3.04 -5.82 8.24
C SER A 59 1.67 -5.17 7.98
N TYR A 60 1.25 -5.02 6.72
CA TYR A 60 -0.08 -4.52 6.36
C TYR A 60 -1.25 -5.36 6.86
N LYS A 61 -1.01 -6.61 7.31
CA LYS A 61 -2.04 -7.47 7.92
C LYS A 61 -2.32 -7.14 9.39
N VAL A 62 -1.43 -6.37 10.02
CA VAL A 62 -1.53 -6.02 11.44
C VAL A 62 -1.57 -4.51 11.65
N TYR A 63 -0.82 -3.72 10.87
CA TYR A 63 -0.87 -2.26 10.90
C TYR A 63 -2.04 -1.70 10.10
N GLY A 64 -2.54 -0.54 10.51
CA GLY A 64 -3.79 0.03 10.03
C GLY A 64 -4.97 -0.52 10.82
N MET A 65 -6.14 -0.57 10.17
CA MET A 65 -7.40 -0.98 10.77
C MET A 65 -7.89 -2.28 10.15
N HIS A 66 -8.13 -3.29 10.99
CA HIS A 66 -8.50 -4.64 10.56
C HIS A 66 -9.75 -5.10 11.30
N ILE A 67 -10.70 -5.63 10.56
CA ILE A 67 -11.87 -6.30 11.12
C ILE A 67 -11.48 -7.75 11.38
N LEU A 68 -11.63 -8.19 12.62
CA LEU A 68 -11.34 -9.56 13.05
C LEU A 68 -12.53 -10.49 12.80
N GLU A 69 -12.34 -11.79 12.99
CA GLU A 69 -13.37 -12.81 12.77
C GLU A 69 -14.59 -12.64 13.68
N ASP A 70 -14.41 -12.05 14.86
CA ASP A 70 -15.48 -11.73 15.82
C ASP A 70 -16.15 -10.36 15.56
N ASN A 71 -15.87 -9.73 14.42
CA ASN A 71 -16.30 -8.37 14.03
C ASN A 71 -15.75 -7.22 14.89
N SER A 72 -14.82 -7.49 15.81
CA SER A 72 -14.08 -6.41 16.46
C SER A 72 -13.13 -5.73 15.45
N VAL A 73 -12.78 -4.47 15.74
CA VAL A 73 -11.83 -3.71 14.92
C VAL A 73 -10.52 -3.55 15.69
N GLN A 74 -9.44 -4.14 15.17
CA GLN A 74 -8.09 -3.95 15.69
C GLN A 74 -7.37 -2.86 14.89
N CYS A 75 -6.78 -1.90 15.59
CA CYS A 75 -5.96 -0.86 15.02
C CYS A 75 -4.53 -0.96 15.55
N LEU A 76 -3.54 -0.78 14.69
CA LEU A 76 -2.13 -0.64 15.08
C LEU A 76 -1.45 0.42 14.22
N GLU A 77 -0.85 1.41 14.89
CA GLU A 77 -0.15 2.52 14.25
C GLU A 77 1.27 2.65 14.78
N TRP A 78 2.14 3.30 14.00
CA TRP A 78 3.49 3.68 14.44
C TRP A 78 3.63 5.20 14.45
N ALA A 79 3.72 5.78 15.63
CA ALA A 79 3.83 7.21 15.86
C ALA A 79 4.69 7.45 17.12
N PRO A 80 6.02 7.29 17.03
CA PRO A 80 6.91 7.38 18.19
C PRO A 80 6.96 8.77 18.82
N GLY A 81 6.62 9.82 18.08
CA GLY A 81 6.58 11.20 18.58
C GLY A 81 5.27 11.61 19.26
N ALA A 82 4.24 10.75 19.24
CA ALA A 82 2.93 11.05 19.82
C ALA A 82 2.97 11.00 21.36
N GLU A 83 2.25 11.91 22.01
CA GLU A 83 2.01 11.92 23.46
C GLU A 83 0.75 11.13 23.85
N GLY A 84 -0.12 10.90 22.87
CA GLY A 84 -1.38 10.17 23.00
C GLY A 84 -2.02 10.03 21.64
N MET A 85 -2.88 9.03 21.47
CA MET A 85 -3.58 8.80 20.22
C MET A 85 -5.01 8.35 20.49
N ALA A 86 -5.94 8.68 19.59
CA ALA A 86 -7.32 8.22 19.60
C ALA A 86 -7.82 7.95 18.18
N LEU A 87 -8.77 7.04 18.04
CA LEU A 87 -9.52 6.89 16.80
C LEU A 87 -10.75 7.77 16.87
N VAL A 88 -10.96 8.63 15.87
CA VAL A 88 -12.11 9.52 15.80
C VAL A 88 -12.81 9.39 14.45
N GLY A 89 -14.11 9.62 14.42
CA GLY A 89 -14.88 9.62 13.19
C GLY A 89 -16.37 9.66 13.44
N ASP A 90 -17.13 9.43 12.37
CA ASP A 90 -18.60 9.50 12.42
C ASP A 90 -19.18 8.52 13.46
N PHE A 91 -18.57 7.34 13.60
CA PHE A 91 -19.02 6.28 14.49
C PHE A 91 -18.98 6.66 15.99
N ASN A 92 -18.19 7.66 16.38
CA ASN A 92 -18.04 8.07 17.77
C ASN A 92 -18.23 9.59 17.99
N GLY A 93 -18.87 10.27 17.04
CA GLY A 93 -19.12 11.71 17.14
C GLY A 93 -17.85 12.56 17.19
N TRP A 94 -16.74 12.06 16.64
CA TRP A 94 -15.43 12.71 16.65
C TRP A 94 -14.83 12.94 18.06
N ASP A 95 -15.22 12.13 19.04
CA ASP A 95 -14.73 12.24 20.41
C ASP A 95 -13.37 11.54 20.63
N THR A 96 -12.35 12.35 20.93
CA THR A 96 -10.99 11.88 21.24
C THR A 96 -10.87 11.09 22.55
N ALA A 97 -11.85 11.18 23.45
CA ALA A 97 -11.86 10.45 24.71
C ALA A 97 -12.49 9.06 24.59
N ALA A 98 -13.31 8.83 23.57
CA ALA A 98 -14.10 7.61 23.44
C ALA A 98 -13.26 6.37 23.09
N HIS A 99 -12.25 6.53 22.24
CA HIS A 99 -11.46 5.40 21.70
C HIS A 99 -9.95 5.69 21.70
N PRO A 100 -9.31 5.85 22.88
CA PRO A 100 -7.87 6.09 22.98
C PRO A 100 -7.06 4.84 22.62
N PHE A 101 -5.92 5.02 21.94
CA PHE A 101 -4.95 3.96 21.73
C PHE A 101 -4.03 3.81 22.96
N GLU A 102 -3.57 2.59 23.18
CA GLU A 102 -2.56 2.23 24.17
C GLU A 102 -1.18 2.13 23.52
N SER A 103 -0.15 2.67 24.18
CA SER A 103 1.23 2.49 23.75
C SER A 103 1.69 1.05 24.03
N VAL A 104 2.18 0.36 23.00
CA VAL A 104 2.66 -1.03 23.08
C VAL A 104 4.18 -1.13 22.88
N GLY A 105 4.90 -0.03 23.12
CA GLY A 105 6.36 0.05 22.99
C GLY A 105 6.85 0.34 21.57
N PHE A 106 8.12 0.72 21.45
CA PHE A 106 8.77 1.11 20.18
C PHE A 106 8.02 2.21 19.38
N GLY A 107 7.23 3.03 20.06
CA GLY A 107 6.39 4.06 19.43
C GLY A 107 5.16 3.52 18.70
N LYS A 108 4.77 2.28 18.97
CA LYS A 108 3.55 1.67 18.41
C LYS A 108 2.36 1.90 19.32
N TRP A 109 1.20 2.05 18.73
CA TRP A 109 -0.06 2.35 19.40
C TRP A 109 -1.13 1.38 18.95
N ARG A 110 -1.83 0.74 19.88
CA ARG A 110 -2.87 -0.26 19.60
C ARG A 110 -4.21 0.17 20.17
N LEU A 111 -5.27 -0.12 19.44
CA LEU A 111 -6.66 -0.01 19.90
C LEU A 111 -7.42 -1.27 19.45
N THR A 112 -8.33 -1.76 20.28
CA THR A 112 -9.29 -2.80 19.89
C THR A 112 -10.68 -2.29 20.25
N ILE A 113 -11.56 -2.20 19.27
CA ILE A 113 -12.97 -1.82 19.46
C ILE A 113 -13.79 -3.11 19.36
N PRO A 114 -14.44 -3.55 20.45
CA PRO A 114 -15.22 -4.78 20.44
C PRO A 114 -16.39 -4.68 19.47
N ALA A 115 -16.86 -5.83 19.00
CA ALA A 115 -18.13 -5.91 18.27
C ALA A 115 -19.28 -5.34 19.12
N LEU A 116 -20.32 -4.86 18.44
CA LEU A 116 -21.56 -4.45 19.11
C LEU A 116 -22.24 -5.65 19.78
N ALA A 117 -23.19 -5.38 20.68
CA ALA A 117 -23.89 -6.43 21.42
C ALA A 117 -24.65 -7.42 20.52
N ASP A 118 -25.01 -7.02 19.30
CA ASP A 118 -25.63 -7.87 18.28
C ASP A 118 -24.62 -8.66 17.43
N GLY A 119 -23.32 -8.54 17.74
CA GLY A 119 -22.22 -9.20 17.03
C GLY A 119 -21.78 -8.49 15.76
N THR A 120 -22.31 -7.31 15.43
CA THR A 120 -21.93 -6.57 14.22
C THR A 120 -20.69 -5.68 14.44
N CYS A 121 -20.08 -5.25 13.32
CA CYS A 121 -18.91 -4.35 13.34
C CYS A 121 -19.27 -3.00 13.97
N PRO A 122 -18.47 -2.48 14.93
CA PRO A 122 -18.76 -1.22 15.62
C PRO A 122 -18.60 0.02 14.74
N ILE A 123 -17.91 -0.10 13.60
CA ILE A 123 -17.73 0.97 12.64
C ILE A 123 -18.50 0.62 11.36
N PRO A 124 -19.54 1.39 10.99
CA PRO A 124 -20.25 1.21 9.74
C PRO A 124 -19.34 1.38 8.51
N HIS A 125 -19.61 0.62 7.45
CA HIS A 125 -18.97 0.86 6.16
C HIS A 125 -19.29 2.27 5.66
N GLY A 126 -18.27 2.97 5.14
CA GLY A 126 -18.43 4.32 4.61
C GLY A 126 -18.25 5.41 5.65
N SER A 127 -18.12 5.07 6.94
CA SER A 127 -17.81 6.06 7.97
C SER A 127 -16.47 6.73 7.70
N VAL A 128 -16.45 8.05 7.86
CA VAL A 128 -15.22 8.84 7.82
C VAL A 128 -14.47 8.69 9.14
N LEU A 129 -13.17 8.40 9.04
CA LEU A 129 -12.26 8.20 10.15
C LEU A 129 -11.02 9.09 10.04
N LYS A 130 -10.45 9.42 11.20
CA LYS A 130 -9.10 9.98 11.36
C LYS A 130 -8.43 9.37 12.59
N VAL A 131 -7.11 9.32 12.55
CA VAL A 131 -6.29 9.06 13.73
C VAL A 131 -5.97 10.42 14.36
N ALA A 132 -6.46 10.67 15.57
CA ALA A 132 -6.14 11.87 16.33
C ALA A 132 -4.83 11.66 17.08
N VAL A 133 -3.78 12.39 16.70
CA VAL A 133 -2.44 12.31 17.28
C VAL A 133 -2.20 13.51 18.18
N LYS A 134 -1.96 13.27 19.47
CA LYS A 134 -1.67 14.32 20.44
C LYS A 134 -0.18 14.69 20.40
N LYS A 135 0.10 15.98 20.24
CA LYS A 135 1.43 16.56 20.31
C LYS A 135 1.32 17.99 20.86
N ASP A 136 2.24 18.38 21.73
CA ASP A 136 2.29 19.73 22.32
C ASP A 136 0.94 20.15 22.94
N GLY A 137 0.28 19.18 23.61
CA GLY A 137 -1.01 19.38 24.27
C GLY A 137 -2.24 19.45 23.35
N LYS A 138 -2.11 19.33 22.03
CA LYS A 138 -3.22 19.39 21.06
C LYS A 138 -3.34 18.13 20.22
N PHE A 139 -4.55 17.80 19.79
CA PHE A 139 -4.80 16.72 18.84
C PHE A 139 -4.72 17.23 17.40
N HIS A 140 -4.06 16.46 16.55
CA HIS A 140 -3.97 16.65 15.11
C HIS A 140 -4.60 15.47 14.40
N HIS A 141 -5.54 15.71 13.49
CA HIS A 141 -6.19 14.66 12.73
C HIS A 141 -5.33 14.25 11.53
N LYS A 142 -4.98 12.97 11.46
CA LYS A 142 -4.19 12.37 10.41
C LYS A 142 -4.94 11.21 9.76
N LEU A 143 -4.62 10.90 8.52
CA LEU A 143 -4.99 9.61 7.93
C LEU A 143 -4.05 8.53 8.48
N SER A 144 -4.52 7.28 8.57
CA SER A 144 -3.60 6.17 8.79
C SER A 144 -2.60 6.07 7.63
N PRO A 145 -1.27 5.93 7.89
CA PRO A 145 -0.31 5.56 6.85
C PRO A 145 -0.66 4.25 6.13
N TRP A 146 -1.50 3.43 6.75
CA TRP A 146 -1.96 2.13 6.28
C TRP A 146 -3.41 2.15 5.77
N ALA A 147 -4.00 3.34 5.59
CA ALA A 147 -5.33 3.47 5.03
C ALA A 147 -5.42 2.76 3.67
N ASN A 148 -6.41 1.89 3.52
CA ASN A 148 -6.66 1.13 2.30
C ASN A 148 -7.62 1.85 1.33
N TYR A 149 -8.37 2.83 1.83
CA TYR A 149 -9.26 3.65 1.05
C TYR A 149 -9.42 5.03 1.69
N VAL A 150 -9.24 6.07 0.88
CA VAL A 150 -9.42 7.45 1.28
C VAL A 150 -10.18 8.17 0.16
N THR A 151 -11.12 9.04 0.50
CA THR A 151 -11.99 9.73 -0.46
C THR A 151 -11.99 11.24 -0.19
N CYS A 152 -12.36 12.02 -1.19
CA CYS A 152 -12.52 13.47 -1.07
C CYS A 152 -13.96 13.83 -1.38
N ALA A 153 -14.66 14.43 -0.40
CA ALA A 153 -16.00 14.96 -0.62
C ALA A 153 -15.97 16.07 -1.69
N LYS A 154 -17.09 16.27 -2.38
CA LYS A 154 -17.18 17.24 -3.51
C LYS A 154 -16.91 18.68 -3.10
N ASP A 155 -17.19 19.00 -1.85
CA ASP A 155 -17.04 20.31 -1.22
C ASP A 155 -15.77 20.43 -0.36
N SER A 156 -14.91 19.41 -0.37
CA SER A 156 -13.63 19.39 0.34
C SER A 156 -12.45 19.34 -0.63
N ILE A 157 -11.31 19.83 -0.16
CA ILE A 157 -10.00 19.65 -0.80
C ILE A 157 -9.12 18.67 -0.01
N VAL A 158 -9.56 18.24 1.17
CA VAL A 158 -8.84 17.36 2.08
C VAL A 158 -9.44 15.96 1.98
N PHE A 159 -8.58 14.95 1.84
CA PHE A 159 -9.03 13.56 1.86
C PHE A 159 -9.32 13.06 3.27
N HIS A 160 -10.24 12.12 3.33
CA HIS A 160 -10.74 11.46 4.53
C HIS A 160 -10.55 9.96 4.38
N GLN A 161 -10.21 9.27 5.47
CA GLN A 161 -10.14 7.81 5.45
C GLN A 161 -11.57 7.29 5.55
N GLU A 162 -11.95 6.44 4.61
CA GLU A 162 -13.27 5.82 4.61
C GLU A 162 -13.13 4.38 5.12
N PHE A 163 -13.97 4.00 6.08
CA PHE A 163 -13.96 2.64 6.59
C PHE A 163 -14.51 1.66 5.53
N TYR A 164 -13.61 1.00 4.82
CA TYR A 164 -13.95 0.12 3.71
C TYR A 164 -14.27 -1.31 4.19
N ASN A 165 -15.56 -1.58 4.42
CA ASN A 165 -16.09 -2.89 4.82
C ASN A 165 -17.41 -3.23 4.11
N PRO A 166 -17.42 -3.32 2.76
CA PRO A 166 -18.64 -3.66 2.04
C PRO A 166 -19.15 -5.04 2.46
N SER A 167 -20.47 -5.22 2.46
CA SER A 167 -21.12 -6.51 2.76
C SER A 167 -20.71 -7.61 1.79
N GLU A 168 -20.47 -7.25 0.53
CA GLU A 168 -19.96 -8.13 -0.51
C GLU A 168 -18.58 -7.67 -0.96
N LYS A 169 -17.58 -8.54 -0.80
CA LYS A 169 -16.21 -8.30 -1.26
C LYS A 169 -15.98 -8.98 -2.60
N TYR A 170 -15.26 -8.31 -3.51
CA TYR A 170 -14.90 -8.93 -4.79
C TYR A 170 -13.99 -10.15 -4.60
N ALA A 171 -14.49 -11.31 -5.03
CA ALA A 171 -13.73 -12.56 -5.08
C ALA A 171 -13.02 -12.70 -6.43
N LEU A 172 -11.69 -12.78 -6.39
CA LEU A 172 -10.85 -12.98 -7.59
C LEU A 172 -11.16 -14.33 -8.26
N LYS A 173 -11.62 -14.31 -9.51
CA LYS A 173 -11.92 -15.51 -10.29
C LYS A 173 -10.64 -16.22 -10.77
N THR A 174 -9.54 -15.48 -10.90
CA THR A 174 -8.23 -15.98 -11.35
C THR A 174 -7.21 -16.14 -10.23
N ALA A 175 -7.61 -16.15 -8.95
CA ALA A 175 -6.68 -16.19 -7.81
C ALA A 175 -5.58 -17.26 -7.92
N GLN A 176 -5.87 -18.40 -8.58
CA GLN A 176 -4.92 -19.50 -8.81
C GLN A 176 -4.33 -19.55 -10.25
N LYS A 177 -4.67 -18.61 -11.13
CA LYS A 177 -4.39 -18.64 -12.57
C LYS A 177 -3.82 -17.31 -13.09
N ARG A 178 -2.76 -16.79 -12.46
CA ARG A 178 -2.00 -15.67 -13.04
C ARG A 178 -1.48 -16.07 -14.43
N PRO A 179 -1.39 -15.13 -15.39
CA PRO A 179 -0.79 -15.40 -16.69
C PRO A 179 0.62 -15.95 -16.53
N ARG A 180 1.01 -16.90 -17.38
CA ARG A 180 2.39 -17.39 -17.42
C ARG A 180 3.33 -16.22 -17.74
N ARG A 181 4.51 -16.20 -17.11
CA ARG A 181 5.54 -15.21 -17.39
C ARG A 181 5.82 -15.18 -18.91
N PRO A 182 5.59 -14.04 -19.60
CA PRO A 182 5.83 -13.97 -21.02
C PRO A 182 7.32 -14.07 -21.32
N LYS A 183 7.69 -14.66 -22.48
CA LYS A 183 9.08 -14.75 -22.94
C LYS A 183 9.70 -13.36 -23.20
N SER A 184 8.88 -12.41 -23.64
CA SER A 184 9.23 -11.01 -23.87
C SER A 184 8.04 -10.12 -23.55
N LEU A 185 8.29 -8.97 -22.96
CA LEU A 185 7.24 -8.00 -22.60
C LEU A 185 6.90 -7.11 -23.78
N ARG A 186 5.60 -6.94 -24.04
CA ARG A 186 5.02 -5.89 -24.88
C ARG A 186 4.03 -5.16 -23.99
N ILE A 187 4.49 -4.03 -23.47
CA ILE A 187 3.82 -3.29 -22.39
C ILE A 187 2.99 -2.17 -23.02
N TYR A 188 1.72 -2.11 -22.66
CA TYR A 188 0.88 -0.94 -22.89
C TYR A 188 0.86 -0.12 -21.60
N GLU A 189 1.45 1.06 -21.59
CA GLU A 189 1.41 1.96 -20.44
C GLU A 189 0.06 2.69 -20.38
N THR A 190 -0.52 2.77 -19.18
CA THR A 190 -1.92 3.14 -19.01
C THR A 190 -2.14 4.01 -17.79
N HIS A 191 -3.08 4.94 -17.92
CA HIS A 191 -3.62 5.74 -16.82
C HIS A 191 -5.14 5.64 -16.87
N VAL A 192 -5.76 5.09 -15.83
CA VAL A 192 -7.21 4.78 -15.81
C VAL A 192 -8.04 6.04 -16.02
N GLY A 193 -7.76 7.13 -15.29
CA GLY A 193 -8.59 8.33 -15.32
C GLY A 193 -8.72 9.05 -16.67
N ILE A 194 -7.78 8.88 -17.62
CA ILE A 194 -7.79 9.57 -18.93
C ILE A 194 -8.12 8.62 -20.09
N SER A 195 -8.65 7.45 -19.78
CA SER A 195 -8.85 6.36 -20.74
C SER A 195 -10.22 6.37 -21.43
N SER A 196 -11.05 7.40 -21.18
CA SER A 196 -12.34 7.61 -21.82
C SER A 196 -12.25 8.68 -22.92
N GLN A 197 -13.18 8.64 -23.87
CA GLN A 197 -13.39 9.75 -24.82
C GLN A 197 -14.11 10.94 -24.17
N GLU A 198 -14.85 10.69 -23.10
CA GLU A 198 -15.59 11.72 -22.37
C GLU A 198 -14.63 12.60 -21.55
N PRO A 199 -14.91 13.92 -21.40
CA PRO A 199 -14.10 14.83 -20.60
C PRO A 199 -14.36 14.65 -19.09
N LYS A 200 -14.18 13.41 -18.60
CA LYS A 200 -14.37 13.01 -17.20
C LYS A 200 -13.26 12.07 -16.78
N VAL A 201 -13.08 11.94 -15.46
CA VAL A 201 -12.24 10.88 -14.91
C VAL A 201 -12.92 9.54 -15.13
N ASN A 202 -12.30 8.64 -15.89
CA ASN A 202 -12.81 7.29 -16.12
C ASN A 202 -12.61 6.39 -14.88
N ASN A 203 -13.37 5.31 -14.79
CA ASN A 203 -13.31 4.37 -13.66
C ASN A 203 -12.66 3.03 -14.02
N TYR A 204 -12.31 2.24 -12.99
CA TYR A 204 -11.66 0.94 -13.13
C TYR A 204 -12.50 -0.08 -13.91
N ARG A 205 -13.83 -0.09 -13.73
CA ARG A 205 -14.74 -1.03 -14.40
C ARG A 205 -14.80 -0.75 -15.90
N ASP A 206 -15.03 0.51 -16.27
CA ASP A 206 -15.07 0.96 -17.66
C ASP A 206 -13.74 0.68 -18.36
N PHE A 207 -12.61 0.95 -17.69
CA PHE A 207 -11.29 0.59 -18.23
C PHE A 207 -11.16 -0.93 -18.46
N ALA A 208 -11.57 -1.73 -17.48
CA ALA A 208 -11.49 -3.18 -17.56
C ALA A 208 -12.33 -3.76 -18.71
N ASP A 209 -13.52 -3.19 -18.95
CA ASP A 209 -14.47 -3.71 -19.92
C ASP A 209 -14.28 -3.16 -21.33
N THR A 210 -13.76 -1.94 -21.47
CA THR A 210 -13.66 -1.27 -22.78
C THR A 210 -12.22 -1.15 -23.29
N VAL A 211 -11.23 -0.97 -22.41
CA VAL A 211 -9.83 -0.70 -22.79
C VAL A 211 -9.01 -1.98 -22.84
N LEU A 212 -9.15 -2.88 -21.86
CA LEU A 212 -8.40 -4.15 -21.86
C LEU A 212 -8.64 -5.02 -23.10
N PRO A 213 -9.87 -5.17 -23.64
CA PRO A 213 -10.08 -5.92 -24.89
C PRO A 213 -9.34 -5.31 -26.08
N ARG A 214 -9.25 -3.97 -26.15
CA ARG A 214 -8.48 -3.27 -27.19
C ARG A 214 -6.99 -3.56 -27.07
N ILE A 215 -6.43 -3.44 -25.86
CA ILE A 215 -5.02 -3.75 -25.57
C ILE A 215 -4.70 -5.19 -25.99
N LYS A 216 -5.59 -6.13 -25.65
CA LYS A 216 -5.46 -7.54 -26.04
C LYS A 216 -5.46 -7.72 -27.56
N ALA A 217 -6.42 -7.10 -28.25
CA ALA A 217 -6.55 -7.19 -29.71
C ALA A 217 -5.34 -6.65 -30.45
N GLN A 218 -4.66 -5.64 -29.89
CA GLN A 218 -3.41 -5.08 -30.42
C GLN A 218 -2.17 -5.96 -30.16
N GLY A 219 -2.30 -7.08 -29.43
CA GLY A 219 -1.22 -8.05 -29.24
C GLY A 219 -0.27 -7.78 -28.06
N TYR A 220 -0.57 -6.78 -27.23
CA TYR A 220 0.13 -6.55 -25.97
C TYR A 220 -0.12 -7.69 -24.98
N ASN A 221 0.88 -7.97 -24.15
CA ASN A 221 0.81 -9.05 -23.16
C ASN A 221 1.03 -8.58 -21.73
N ALA A 222 1.32 -7.30 -21.54
CA ALA A 222 1.39 -6.67 -20.24
C ALA A 222 0.82 -5.26 -20.29
N ILE A 223 0.30 -4.79 -19.16
CA ILE A 223 0.00 -3.37 -18.93
C ILE A 223 0.87 -2.83 -17.80
N GLN A 224 1.28 -1.58 -17.91
CA GLN A 224 1.84 -0.78 -16.82
C GLN A 224 0.74 0.16 -16.33
N LEU A 225 0.25 -0.04 -15.10
CA LEU A 225 -0.78 0.81 -14.49
C LEU A 225 -0.13 1.93 -13.69
N MET A 226 -0.31 3.15 -14.19
CA MET A 226 0.11 4.38 -13.53
C MET A 226 -0.96 4.90 -12.57
N ALA A 227 -0.56 5.78 -11.66
CA ALA A 227 -1.45 6.57 -10.80
C ALA A 227 -2.41 5.76 -9.90
N ILE A 228 -2.05 4.54 -9.54
CA ILE A 228 -2.91 3.68 -8.70
C ILE A 228 -2.75 3.97 -7.21
N MET A 229 -1.53 4.23 -6.73
CA MET A 229 -1.31 4.69 -5.36
C MET A 229 -2.00 6.06 -5.19
N GLU A 230 -2.76 6.25 -4.11
CA GLU A 230 -3.56 7.45 -3.96
C GLU A 230 -2.69 8.71 -3.91
N HIS A 231 -3.15 9.74 -4.62
CA HIS A 231 -2.47 11.00 -4.80
C HIS A 231 -3.51 12.13 -4.83
N ALA A 232 -3.42 13.09 -3.90
CA ALA A 232 -4.40 14.17 -3.82
C ALA A 232 -4.37 15.11 -5.04
N TYR A 233 -3.20 15.34 -5.64
CA TYR A 233 -3.06 16.24 -6.79
C TYR A 233 -3.13 15.46 -8.12
N TYR A 234 -4.30 15.46 -8.77
CA TYR A 234 -4.53 14.66 -9.98
C TYR A 234 -3.54 14.96 -11.12
N ALA A 235 -3.16 16.23 -11.30
CA ALA A 235 -2.19 16.63 -12.32
C ALA A 235 -0.74 16.21 -12.00
N SER A 236 -0.48 15.57 -10.86
CA SER A 236 0.81 14.91 -10.61
C SER A 236 1.01 13.64 -11.41
N PHE A 237 -0.03 13.17 -12.11
CA PHE A 237 0.00 11.91 -12.86
C PHE A 237 0.37 10.69 -12.00
N GLY A 238 -0.03 10.71 -10.72
CA GLY A 238 0.29 9.67 -9.74
C GLY A 238 1.59 9.85 -8.96
N TYR A 239 2.45 10.81 -9.31
CA TYR A 239 3.78 10.92 -8.69
C TYR A 239 3.81 11.60 -7.31
N GLN A 240 2.76 12.31 -6.89
CA GLN A 240 2.68 12.92 -5.55
C GLN A 240 1.80 12.07 -4.63
N VAL A 241 2.30 10.88 -4.27
CA VAL A 241 1.56 9.91 -3.43
C VAL A 241 1.31 10.46 -2.04
N THR A 242 0.08 10.34 -1.57
CA THR A 242 -0.37 10.75 -0.24
C THR A 242 -0.72 9.56 0.66
N SER A 243 -1.36 8.51 0.13
CA SER A 243 -1.72 7.30 0.88
C SER A 243 -1.23 6.05 0.15
N PHE A 244 -0.12 5.47 0.65
CA PHE A 244 0.66 4.43 -0.06
C PHE A 244 -0.06 3.09 -0.21
N PHE A 245 -1.01 2.78 0.69
CA PHE A 245 -1.78 1.55 0.68
C PHE A 245 -3.19 1.72 0.08
N ALA A 246 -3.59 2.94 -0.25
CA ALA A 246 -4.90 3.22 -0.82
C ALA A 246 -4.84 3.16 -2.35
N ALA A 247 -5.76 2.38 -2.94
CA ALA A 247 -6.04 2.49 -4.37
C ALA A 247 -6.75 3.83 -4.63
N SER A 248 -6.34 4.57 -5.66
CA SER A 248 -6.88 5.90 -5.93
C SER A 248 -8.39 5.86 -6.10
N SER A 249 -9.08 6.57 -5.23
CA SER A 249 -10.55 6.58 -5.11
C SER A 249 -11.25 7.23 -6.29
N ARG A 250 -10.54 8.08 -7.04
CA ARG A 250 -11.05 8.75 -8.24
C ARG A 250 -11.58 7.78 -9.30
N PHE A 251 -11.04 6.57 -9.33
CA PHE A 251 -11.40 5.57 -10.34
C PHE A 251 -12.38 4.50 -9.80
N GLY A 252 -12.76 4.58 -8.52
CA GLY A 252 -13.66 3.63 -7.87
C GLY A 252 -13.07 3.00 -6.59
N PRO A 253 -13.84 2.16 -5.89
CA PRO A 253 -13.41 1.46 -4.69
C PRO A 253 -12.31 0.41 -4.98
N PRO A 254 -11.55 -0.05 -3.96
CA PRO A 254 -10.48 -1.03 -4.12
C PRO A 254 -10.91 -2.34 -4.79
N ASP A 255 -12.17 -2.76 -4.64
CA ASP A 255 -12.70 -3.96 -5.29
C ASP A 255 -12.83 -3.83 -6.82
N ASP A 256 -12.99 -2.61 -7.33
CA ASP A 256 -13.03 -2.38 -8.77
C ASP A 256 -11.63 -2.48 -9.39
N LEU A 257 -10.57 -2.10 -8.64
CA LEU A 257 -9.19 -2.38 -9.03
C LEU A 257 -8.92 -3.89 -9.05
N LYS A 258 -9.42 -4.66 -8.06
CA LYS A 258 -9.32 -6.13 -8.07
C LYS A 258 -10.00 -6.71 -9.31
N TYR A 259 -11.19 -6.20 -9.66
CA TYR A 259 -11.88 -6.59 -10.88
C TYR A 259 -11.06 -6.31 -12.14
N LEU A 260 -10.47 -5.13 -12.27
CA LEU A 260 -9.62 -4.77 -13.40
C LEU A 260 -8.45 -5.75 -13.54
N VAL A 261 -7.71 -6.01 -12.46
CA VAL A 261 -6.58 -6.93 -12.47
C VAL A 261 -7.03 -8.36 -12.81
N ASP A 262 -8.14 -8.82 -12.24
CA ASP A 262 -8.71 -10.13 -12.51
C ASP A 262 -9.14 -10.27 -13.98
N ARG A 263 -9.74 -9.20 -14.55
CA ARG A 263 -10.14 -9.15 -15.96
C ARG A 263 -8.93 -9.17 -16.89
N ALA A 264 -7.87 -8.44 -16.57
CA ALA A 264 -6.62 -8.48 -17.32
C ALA A 264 -6.01 -9.91 -17.32
N HIS A 265 -6.01 -10.57 -16.16
CA HIS A 265 -5.54 -11.96 -16.06
C HIS A 265 -6.38 -12.94 -16.87
N GLN A 266 -7.71 -12.79 -16.90
CA GLN A 266 -8.59 -13.60 -17.76
C GLN A 266 -8.26 -13.44 -19.25
N LEU A 267 -7.78 -12.27 -19.66
CA LEU A 267 -7.31 -11.98 -21.03
C LEU A 267 -5.85 -12.44 -21.26
N GLY A 268 -5.19 -13.02 -20.26
CA GLY A 268 -3.79 -13.43 -20.32
C GLY A 268 -2.81 -12.25 -20.34
N ILE A 269 -3.19 -11.11 -19.77
CA ILE A 269 -2.38 -9.88 -19.69
C ILE A 269 -1.75 -9.80 -18.30
N THR A 270 -0.43 -9.66 -18.23
CA THR A 270 0.28 -9.37 -16.99
C THR A 270 0.05 -7.92 -16.57
N VAL A 271 -0.23 -7.66 -15.30
CA VAL A 271 -0.39 -6.30 -14.77
C VAL A 271 0.82 -5.91 -13.94
N LEU A 272 1.43 -4.79 -14.27
CA LEU A 272 2.50 -4.15 -13.51
C LEU A 272 1.96 -2.86 -12.86
N LEU A 273 2.49 -2.52 -11.70
CA LEU A 273 2.13 -1.33 -10.94
C LEU A 273 3.30 -0.34 -10.94
N ASP A 274 3.02 0.94 -11.17
CA ASP A 274 3.97 2.02 -10.87
C ASP A 274 4.11 2.16 -9.36
N VAL A 275 5.31 1.89 -8.84
CA VAL A 275 5.62 2.02 -7.40
C VAL A 275 6.42 3.29 -7.17
N VAL A 276 5.79 4.28 -6.54
CA VAL A 276 6.41 5.56 -6.21
C VAL A 276 6.93 5.53 -4.77
N HIS A 277 8.12 4.97 -4.58
CA HIS A 277 8.86 4.96 -3.30
C HIS A 277 10.09 5.88 -3.32
N SER A 278 10.19 6.77 -4.31
CA SER A 278 11.29 7.75 -4.41
C SER A 278 11.10 8.97 -3.52
N HIS A 279 9.85 9.31 -3.20
CA HIS A 279 9.45 10.42 -2.32
C HIS A 279 7.98 10.24 -1.88
N ALA A 280 7.52 11.13 -1.00
CA ALA A 280 6.11 11.28 -0.63
C ALA A 280 5.67 12.73 -0.87
N SER A 281 4.36 12.95 -1.02
CA SER A 281 3.82 14.32 -1.08
C SER A 281 4.07 15.08 0.22
N LYS A 282 4.21 16.41 0.12
CA LYS A 282 4.36 17.32 1.28
C LYS A 282 3.04 17.62 1.99
N ASN A 283 1.92 17.11 1.46
CA ASN A 283 0.59 17.25 2.05
C ASN A 283 0.54 16.78 3.50
N VAL A 284 0.14 17.67 4.41
CA VAL A 284 0.13 17.42 5.87
C VAL A 284 -1.23 16.92 6.37
N ALA A 285 -2.33 17.35 5.74
CA ALA A 285 -3.70 17.03 6.19
C ALA A 285 -4.18 15.64 5.71
N ASP A 286 -3.64 15.21 4.57
CA ASP A 286 -4.10 14.07 3.78
C ASP A 286 -2.96 13.22 3.23
N GLY A 287 -1.72 13.47 3.66
CA GLY A 287 -0.53 12.69 3.31
C GLY A 287 0.22 12.15 4.53
N LEU A 288 1.38 11.55 4.28
CA LEU A 288 2.26 10.98 5.31
C LEU A 288 3.06 12.05 6.11
N ASN A 289 3.19 13.27 5.56
CA ASN A 289 3.99 14.37 6.13
C ASN A 289 3.34 14.98 7.39
#